data_AF-A0A6B3ICI9-F1
#
_entry.id   AF-A0A6B3ICI9-F1
#
_cell.length_a   1.000
_cell.length_b   1.000
_cell.length_c   1.000
_cell.angle_alpha   90.00
_cell.angle_beta   90.00
_cell.angle_gamma   90.00
#
_symmetry.space_group_name_H-M   'P 1'
#
loop_
_entity.id
_entity.type
_entity.pdbx_description
1 polymer ?
#
loop_
_entity_poly.entity_id
_entity_poly.type
_entity_poly.pdbx_seq_one_letter_code
_entity_poly.pdbx_strand_id
1 'polypeptide(L)' 'AVRDAARAARADGFVGLLPYGYATPLSDAPLSGGERQRLGLARAFAHPGRLLILDDALSGLDTVTEHHVRRALDE' A
#
# COMPACT_ATOMS: atom_id res chain seq x y z
N ALA A 1 -3.49 12.78 3.22
CA ALA A 1 -4.23 11.54 3.55
C ALA A 1 -3.92 10.41 2.57
N VAL A 2 -4.57 10.32 1.39
CA VAL A 2 -4.39 9.17 0.46
C VAL A 2 -2.94 8.99 -0.01
N ARG A 3 -2.28 10.08 -0.43
CA ARG A 3 -0.88 10.01 -0.88
C ARG A 3 0.09 9.66 0.24
N ASP A 4 -0.14 10.20 1.44
CA ASP A 4 0.72 9.92 2.60
C ASP A 4 0.58 8.46 3.05
N ALA A 5 -0.65 7.95 3.08
CA ALA A 5 -0.95 6.53 3.33
C ALA A 5 -0.33 5.61 2.27
N ALA A 6 -0.39 6.00 1.00
CA ALA A 6 0.28 5.28 -0.07
C ALA A 6 1.81 5.32 0.06
N ARG A 7 2.42 6.42 0.53
CA ARG A 7 3.87 6.45 0.81
C ARG A 7 4.24 5.54 1.97
N ALA A 8 3.47 5.58 3.06
CA ALA A 8 3.64 4.71 4.21
C ALA A 8 3.58 3.22 3.82
N ALA A 9 2.66 2.86 2.92
CA ALA A 9 2.55 1.51 2.37
C ALA A 9 3.50 1.21 1.19
N ARG A 10 4.44 2.11 0.87
CA ARG A 10 5.35 1.99 -0.29
C ARG A 10 4.64 1.80 -1.63
N ALA A 11 3.42 2.32 -1.77
CA ALA A 11 2.60 2.24 -2.97
C ALA A 11 2.71 3.47 -3.89
N ASP A 12 3.00 4.66 -3.34
CA ASP A 12 3.07 5.93 -4.11
C ASP A 12 3.98 5.83 -5.34
N GLY A 13 5.12 5.15 -5.21
CA GLY A 13 6.08 4.97 -6.29
C GLY A 13 5.50 4.27 -7.52
N PHE A 14 4.93 3.06 -7.36
CA PHE A 14 4.38 2.33 -8.51
C PHE A 14 3.06 2.94 -8.99
N VAL A 15 2.25 3.51 -8.09
CA VAL A 15 1.03 4.23 -8.49
C VAL A 15 1.37 5.40 -9.39
N GLY A 16 2.45 6.13 -9.11
CA GLY A 16 2.96 7.21 -9.96
C GLY A 16 3.45 6.77 -11.34
N LEU A 17 3.76 5.49 -11.54
CA LEU A 17 4.19 4.92 -12.82
C LEU A 17 3.01 4.46 -13.69
N LEU A 18 1.79 4.40 -13.14
CA LEU A 18 0.60 4.05 -13.91
C LEU A 18 0.23 5.16 -14.90
N PRO A 19 -0.43 4.82 -16.04
CA PRO A 19 -0.71 5.79 -17.11
C PRO A 19 -1.43 7.07 -16.67
N TYR A 20 -2.29 6.97 -15.65
CA TYR A 20 -3.03 8.11 -15.09
C TYR A 20 -2.72 8.33 -13.61
N GLY A 21 -1.60 7.78 -13.12
CA GLY A 21 -1.23 7.85 -11.72
C GLY A 21 -2.31 7.31 -10.79
N TYR A 22 -2.65 8.09 -9.76
CA TYR A 22 -3.75 7.81 -8.83
C TYR A 22 -5.15 7.76 -9.46
N ALA A 23 -5.33 8.33 -10.66
CA ALA A 23 -6.60 8.28 -11.38
C ALA A 23 -6.73 7.04 -12.27
N THR A 24 -5.71 6.17 -12.31
CA THR A 24 -5.74 4.95 -13.13
C THR A 24 -6.85 4.02 -12.62
N PRO A 25 -7.82 3.62 -13.47
CA PRO A 25 -8.81 2.63 -13.10
C PRO A 25 -8.15 1.31 -12.69
N LEU A 26 -8.65 0.65 -11.64
CA LEU A 26 -8.09 -0.63 -11.18
C LEU A 26 -8.17 -1.73 -12.25
N SER A 27 -9.15 -1.68 -13.15
CA SER A 27 -9.27 -2.59 -14.29
C SER A 27 -8.11 -2.47 -15.27
N ASP A 28 -7.47 -1.30 -15.32
CA ASP A 28 -6.46 -0.92 -16.31
C ASP A 28 -5.06 -0.90 -15.67
N ALA A 29 -4.96 -1.22 -14.38
CA ALA A 29 -3.72 -1.23 -13.62
C ALA A 29 -3.15 -2.66 -13.53
N PRO A 30 -2.04 -2.95 -14.24
CA PRO A 30 -1.38 -4.25 -14.13
C PRO A 30 -0.60 -4.32 -12.82
N LEU A 31 -1.23 -4.86 -11.78
CA LEU A 31 -0.63 -4.98 -10.45
C LEU A 31 -0.16 -6.42 -10.17
N SER A 32 1.01 -6.56 -9.58
CA SER A 32 1.46 -7.79 -8.93
C SER A 32 0.67 -8.08 -7.65
N GLY A 33 0.87 -9.28 -7.08
CA GLY A 33 0.29 -9.65 -5.79
C GLY A 33 0.71 -8.72 -4.65
N GLY A 34 2.01 -8.45 -4.54
CA GLY A 34 2.57 -7.55 -3.52
C GLY A 34 2.14 -6.08 -3.69
N GLU A 35 1.93 -5.61 -4.92
CA GLU A 35 1.38 -4.26 -5.15
C GLU A 35 -0.08 -4.15 -4.71
N ARG A 36 -0.89 -5.19 -4.95
CA ARG A 36 -2.27 -5.25 -4.44
C ARG A 36 -2.31 -5.25 -2.91
N GLN A 37 -1.43 -6.01 -2.26
CA GLN A 37 -1.30 -5.99 -0.80
C GLN A 37 -0.92 -4.60 -0.27
N ARG A 38 0.06 -3.93 -0.90
CA ARG A 38 0.45 -2.55 -0.55
C ARG A 38 -0.68 -1.54 -0.74
N LEU A 39 -1.51 -1.67 -1.79
CA LEU A 39 -2.70 -0.83 -1.92
C LEU A 39 -3.74 -1.10 -0.81
N GLY A 40 -3.89 -2.36 -0.39
CA GLY A 40 -4.72 -2.74 0.76
C GLY A 40 -4.25 -2.08 2.05
N LEU A 41 -2.94 -2.11 2.31
CA LEU A 41 -2.32 -1.42 3.44
C LEU A 41 -2.49 0.10 3.34
N ALA A 42 -2.27 0.71 2.17
CA ALA A 42 -2.51 2.13 1.96
C ALA A 42 -3.97 2.50 2.27
N ARG A 43 -4.93 1.65 1.91
CA ARG A 43 -6.36 1.86 2.23
C ARG A 43 -6.61 1.84 3.74
N ALA A 44 -5.97 0.90 4.46
CA ALA A 44 -6.05 0.81 5.91
C ALA A 44 -5.43 2.04 6.59
N PHE A 45 -4.24 2.47 6.16
CA PHE A 45 -3.56 3.66 6.69
C PHE A 45 -4.32 4.96 6.42
N ALA A 46 -5.02 5.06 5.28
CA ALA A 46 -5.85 6.22 4.97
C ALA A 46 -7.09 6.32 5.86
N HIS A 47 -7.51 5.23 6.50
CA HIS A 47 -8.65 5.16 7.41
C HIS A 47 -8.21 4.61 8.76
N PRO A 48 -7.44 5.37 9.55
CA PRO A 48 -6.98 4.93 10.86
C PRO A 48 -8.20 4.74 11.78
N GLY A 49 -8.56 3.48 12.00
CA GLY A 49 -9.56 3.07 12.98
C GLY A 49 -8.94 2.89 14.37
N ARG A 50 -9.77 2.65 15.38
CA ARG A 50 -9.29 2.31 16.74
C ARG A 50 -8.62 0.94 16.83
N LEU A 51 -8.85 0.07 15.85
CA LEU A 51 -8.30 -1.29 15.77
C LEU A 51 -8.04 -1.63 14.30
N LEU A 52 -6.84 -2.13 14.02
CA LEU A 52 -6.46 -2.68 12.72
C LEU A 52 -6.15 -4.17 12.89
N ILE A 53 -6.81 -5.01 12.09
CA ILE A 53 -6.56 -6.45 12.04
C ILE A 53 -5.87 -6.75 10.71
N LEU A 54 -4.68 -7.37 10.78
CA LEU A 54 -3.88 -7.73 9.63
C LEU A 54 -3.77 -9.25 9.58
N ASP A 55 -4.44 -9.88 8.61
CA ASP A 55 -4.31 -11.31 8.34
C ASP A 55 -3.33 -11.52 7.19
N ASP A 56 -2.14 -12.01 7.53
CA ASP A 56 -1.05 -12.28 6.59
C ASP A 56 -0.72 -11.13 5.61
N ALA A 57 -0.91 -9.88 6.06
CA ALA A 57 -0.91 -8.71 5.18
C ALA A 57 0.48 -8.35 4.59
N LEU A 58 1.54 -9.00 5.08
CA LEU A 58 2.93 -8.69 4.72
C LEU A 58 3.66 -9.83 3.97
N SER A 59 3.07 -11.02 3.88
CA SER A 59 3.76 -12.22 3.36
C SER A 59 4.17 -12.16 1.88
N GLY A 60 3.52 -11.32 1.09
CA GLY A 60 3.82 -11.13 -0.34
C GLY A 60 4.74 -9.95 -0.63
N LEU A 61 5.38 -9.36 0.39
CA LEU A 61 6.31 -8.26 0.26
C LEU A 61 7.76 -8.75 0.30
N ASP A 62 8.65 -8.09 -0.44
CA ASP A 62 10.09 -8.28 -0.27
C ASP A 62 10.54 -7.72 1.09
N THR A 63 11.67 -8.22 1.60
CA THR A 63 12.18 -7.89 2.94
C THR A 63 12.36 -6.39 3.17
N VAL A 64 12.78 -5.63 2.15
CA VAL A 64 13.01 -4.18 2.29
C VAL A 64 11.69 -3.45 2.41
N THR A 65 10.73 -3.79 1.54
CA THR A 65 9.39 -3.23 1.58
C THR A 65 8.67 -3.57 2.89
N GLU A 66 8.75 -4.83 3.33
CA GLU A 66 8.15 -5.28 4.60
C GLU A 66 8.70 -4.49 5.79
N HIS A 67 10.02 -4.27 5.85
CA HIS A 67 10.64 -3.48 6.90
C HIS A 67 10.09 -2.05 6.97
N HIS A 68 9.97 -1.38 5.83
CA HIS A 68 9.42 -0.02 5.77
C HIS A 68 7.95 0.03 6.20
N VAL A 69 7.14 -0.93 5.75
CA VAL A 69 5.72 -1.00 6.12
C VAL A 69 5.55 -1.27 7.62
N ARG A 70 6.37 -2.15 8.21
CA ARG A 70 6.38 -2.37 9.67
C ARG A 70 6.68 -1.09 10.44
N ARG A 71 7.68 -0.33 10.01
CA ARG A 71 7.98 0.96 10.66
C ARG A 71 6.81 1.92 10.61
N ALA A 72 6.06 1.93 9.51
CA ALA A 72 4.87 2.77 9.37
C ALA A 72 3.66 2.27 10.18
N LEU A 73 3.65 1.01 10.65
CA LEU A 73 2.63 0.46 11.55
C LEU A 73 2.90 0.78 13.02
N ASP A 74 4.17 0.97 13.37
CA ASP A 74 4.61 1.26 14.74
C ASP A 74 4.53 2.76 15.10
N GLU A 75 4.29 3.64 14.11
CA GLU A 75 4.10 5.10 14.26
C GLU A 75 2.61 5.48 14.33
#